data_AF-A0AAV6Y9Z2-F1
#
_entry.id   AF-A0AAV6Y9Z2-F1
#
_cell.length_a   1.000
_cell.length_b   1.000
_cell.length_c   1.000
_cell.angle_alpha   90.00
_cell.angle_beta   90.00
_cell.angle_gamma   90.00
#
_symmetry.space_group_name_H-M   'P 1'
#
loop_
_entity.id
_entity.type
_entity.pdbx_description
1 polymer ?
#
loop_
_entity_poly.entity_id
_entity_poly.type
_entity_poly.pdbx_seq_one_letter_code
_entity_poly.pdbx_strand_id
1 'polypeptide(L)'
;FAGCYPFYKSDPFILHNCPHVYFCGSAPKFSCKEVTGAEGQRVLLITVPDFSSTQTACLVNLRTLQCQPISFSGFSADDEPSD
;
A
#
# COMPACT_ATOMS: atom_id res chain seq x y z
N PHE A 1 -18.38 -3.84 -12.60
CA PHE A 1 -19.34 -3.95 -11.48
C PHE A 1 -18.63 -4.60 -10.32
N ALA A 2 -18.49 -3.92 -9.18
CA ALA A 2 -18.04 -4.56 -7.95
C ALA A 2 -19.25 -5.28 -7.33
N GLY A 3 -19.21 -6.61 -7.29
CA GLY A 3 -20.28 -7.38 -6.65
C GLY A 3 -20.17 -7.25 -5.13
N CYS A 4 -21.27 -6.94 -4.47
CA CYS A 4 -21.38 -7.02 -3.01
C CYS A 4 -22.41 -8.09 -2.63
N TYR A 5 -22.17 -8.75 -1.50
CA TYR A 5 -23.14 -9.68 -0.92
C TYR A 5 -24.31 -8.88 -0.31
N PRO A 6 -25.57 -9.35 -0.40
CA PRO A 6 -26.71 -8.65 0.18
C PRO A 6 -26.67 -8.73 1.71
N PHE A 7 -26.10 -7.70 2.34
CA PHE A 7 -26.13 -7.54 3.79
C PHE A 7 -27.41 -6.80 4.21
N TYR A 8 -28.26 -7.46 5.02
CA TYR A 8 -29.59 -6.95 5.38
C TYR A 8 -29.64 -6.17 6.70
N LYS A 9 -28.58 -6.20 7.51
CA LYS A 9 -28.55 -5.59 8.85
C LYS A 9 -27.58 -4.40 8.95
N SER A 10 -26.39 -4.53 8.39
CA SER A 10 -25.33 -3.54 8.46
C SER A 10 -24.36 -3.76 7.31
N ASP A 11 -23.80 -2.67 6.77
CA ASP A 11 -22.82 -2.71 5.69
C ASP A 11 -21.40 -2.87 6.28
N PRO A 12 -20.69 -3.97 5.99
CA PRO A 12 -19.35 -4.21 6.51
C PRO A 12 -18.28 -3.28 5.92
N PHE A 13 -18.59 -2.52 4.87
CA PHE A 13 -17.64 -1.56 4.28
C PHE A 13 -17.62 -0.21 5.01
N ILE A 14 -18.54 0.01 5.97
CA ILE A 14 -18.52 1.18 6.83
C ILE A 14 -17.44 1.02 7.91
N LEU A 15 -16.47 1.93 7.92
CA LEU A 15 -15.45 2.00 8.97
C LEU A 15 -16.03 2.68 10.20
N HIS A 16 -16.27 1.92 11.27
CA HIS A 16 -16.72 2.48 12.55
C HIS A 16 -15.61 3.17 13.34
N ASN A 17 -14.36 2.74 13.12
CA ASN A 17 -13.18 3.25 13.80
C ASN A 17 -12.14 3.69 12.76
N CYS A 18 -11.45 4.79 13.03
CA CYS A 18 -10.39 5.31 12.17
C CYS A 18 -9.13 4.42 12.31
N PRO A 19 -8.66 3.75 11.24
CA PRO A 19 -7.51 2.86 11.32
C PRO A 19 -6.20 3.68 11.38
N HIS A 20 -5.19 3.16 12.09
CA HIS A 20 -3.86 3.80 12.13
C HIS A 20 -3.13 3.71 10.78
N VAL A 21 -3.39 2.65 10.01
CA VAL A 21 -2.81 2.41 8.69
C VAL A 21 -3.92 1.93 7.76
N TYR A 22 -4.02 2.54 6.58
CA TYR A 22 -4.96 2.16 5.53
C TYR A 22 -4.20 1.99 4.21
N PHE A 23 -4.29 0.81 3.60
CA PHE A 23 -3.53 0.49 2.40
C PHE A 23 -4.42 0.01 1.25
N CYS A 24 -4.02 0.33 0.01
CA CYS A 24 -4.58 -0.28 -1.19
C CYS A 24 -3.52 -1.12 -1.91
N GLY A 25 -3.93 -2.26 -2.45
CA GLY A 25 -3.04 -3.18 -3.18
C GLY A 25 -3.09 -2.98 -4.69
N SER A 26 -2.14 -3.60 -5.39
CA SER A 26 -2.07 -3.64 -6.86
C SER A 26 -2.09 -2.26 -7.53
N ALA A 27 -1.51 -1.26 -6.86
CA ALA A 27 -1.41 0.09 -7.42
C ALA A 27 -0.33 0.14 -8.51
N PRO A 28 -0.46 1.04 -9.52
CA PRO A 28 0.57 1.17 -10.56
C PRO A 28 1.89 1.76 -10.03
N LYS A 29 1.87 2.46 -8.88
CA LYS A 29 3.03 3.11 -8.27
C LYS A 29 2.93 3.08 -6.75
N PHE A 30 4.10 3.04 -6.11
CA PHE A 30 4.22 3.23 -4.67
C PHE A 30 3.97 4.69 -4.28
N SER A 31 3.20 4.89 -3.22
CA SER A 31 2.98 6.19 -2.59
C SER A 31 2.61 5.97 -1.12
N CYS A 32 3.06 6.86 -0.25
CA CYS A 32 2.62 6.90 1.14
C CYS A 32 2.35 8.34 1.57
N LYS A 33 1.31 8.54 2.36
CA LYS A 33 0.94 9.86 2.87
C LYS A 33 0.36 9.73 4.27
N GLU A 34 0.85 10.58 5.18
CA GLU A 34 0.22 10.77 6.48
C GLU A 34 -0.88 11.83 6.36
N VAL A 35 -2.04 11.55 6.94
CA VAL A 35 -3.18 12.48 7.01
C VAL A 35 -3.68 12.58 8.44
N THR A 36 -4.09 13.79 8.80
CA THR A 36 -4.66 14.11 10.10
C THR A 36 -6.16 14.37 9.95
N GLY A 37 -6.97 13.65 10.72
CA GLY A 37 -8.42 13.85 10.80
C GLY A 37 -8.82 15.05 11.65
N ALA A 38 -10.10 15.43 11.59
CA ALA A 38 -10.64 16.57 12.33
C ALA A 38 -10.49 16.46 13.86
N GLU A 39 -10.47 15.24 14.39
CA GLU A 39 -10.30 14.95 15.81
C GLU A 39 -8.84 14.66 16.20
N GLY A 40 -7.86 15.02 15.36
CA GLY A 40 -6.44 14.77 15.62
C GLY A 40 -5.99 13.31 15.39
N GLN A 41 -6.84 12.48 14.80
CA GLN A 41 -6.53 11.11 14.41
C GLN A 41 -5.45 11.11 13.32
N ARG A 42 -4.40 10.32 13.48
CA ARG A 42 -3.31 10.19 12.49
C ARG A 42 -3.46 8.87 11.74
N VAL A 43 -3.49 8.95 10.41
CA VAL A 43 -3.65 7.80 9.52
C VAL A 43 -2.53 7.78 8.48
N LEU A 44 -1.87 6.64 8.36
CA LEU A 44 -0.92 6.38 7.29
C LEU A 44 -1.64 5.74 6.10
N LEU A 45 -1.73 6.45 4.99
CA LEU A 45 -2.21 5.93 3.71
C LEU A 45 -1.05 5.33 2.92
N ILE A 46 -1.22 4.12 2.38
CA ILE A 46 -0.19 3.42 1.59
C ILE A 46 -0.81 2.87 0.30
N THR A 47 -0.17 3.13 -0.84
CA THR A 47 -0.45 2.46 -2.10
C THR A 47 0.64 1.44 -2.37
N VAL A 48 0.31 0.16 -2.19
CA VAL A 48 1.25 -0.94 -2.41
C VAL A 48 1.32 -1.21 -3.91
N PRO A 49 2.50 -1.05 -4.54
CA PRO A 49 2.64 -1.26 -5.97
C PRO A 49 2.46 -2.75 -6.32
N ASP A 50 2.12 -3.03 -7.57
CA ASP A 50 2.17 -4.40 -8.09
C ASP A 50 3.61 -4.92 -8.10
N PHE A 51 3.86 -5.99 -7.34
CA PHE A 51 5.18 -6.60 -7.24
C PHE A 51 5.62 -7.24 -8.55
N SER A 52 4.69 -7.80 -9.33
CA SER A 52 5.03 -8.50 -10.57
C SER A 52 5.68 -7.59 -11.61
N SER A 53 5.28 -6.32 -11.65
CA SER A 53 5.82 -5.32 -12.59
C SER A 53 6.92 -4.45 -11.98
N THR A 54 6.81 -4.09 -10.69
CA THR A 54 7.72 -3.12 -10.06
C THR A 54 8.81 -3.73 -9.20
N GLN A 55 8.71 -5.02 -8.86
CA GLN A 55 9.60 -5.72 -7.93
C GLN A 55 9.82 -4.93 -6.63
N THR A 56 8.79 -4.19 -6.19
CA THR A 56 8.87 -3.27 -5.06
C THR A 56 7.89 -3.68 -3.96
N ALA A 57 8.38 -3.73 -2.72
CA ALA A 57 7.61 -4.01 -1.51
C ALA A 57 7.60 -2.78 -0.58
N CYS A 58 6.66 -2.72 0.36
CA CYS A 58 6.52 -1.63 1.33
C CYS A 58 6.88 -2.09 2.74
N LEU A 59 7.87 -1.44 3.37
CA LEU A 59 8.24 -1.66 4.77
C LEU A 59 7.64 -0.56 5.64
N VAL A 60 6.83 -0.95 6.63
CA VAL A 60 6.19 0.00 7.55
C VAL A 60 6.79 -0.12 8.94
N ASN A 61 7.29 1.00 9.47
CA ASN A 61 7.75 1.07 10.85
C ASN A 61 6.55 1.30 11.78
N LEU A 62 6.26 0.32 12.63
CA LEU A 62 5.10 0.37 13.54
C LEU A 62 5.24 1.40 14.68
N ARG A 63 6.46 1.85 15.01
CA ARG A 63 6.69 2.86 16.03
C ARG A 63 6.54 4.28 15.48
N THR A 64 7.07 4.53 14.29
CA THR A 64 7.09 5.88 13.69
C THR A 64 5.98 6.10 12.66
N LEU A 65 5.28 5.04 12.24
CA LEU A 65 4.31 5.05 11.14
C LEU A 65 4.90 5.57 9.82
N GLN A 66 6.20 5.33 9.59
CA GLN A 66 6.86 5.66 8.33
C GLN A 66 6.88 4.45 7.41
N CYS A 67 6.65 4.68 6.11
CA CYS A 67 6.71 3.67 5.07
C CYS A 67 7.90 3.90 4.15
N GLN A 68 8.66 2.85 3.85
CA GLN A 68 9.81 2.87 2.94
C GLN A 68 9.65 1.81 1.85
N PRO A 69 9.88 2.14 0.57
CA PRO A 69 9.88 1.15 -0.50
C PRO A 69 11.18 0.34 -0.47
N ILE A 70 11.07 -0.96 -0.73
CA ILE A 70 12.19 -1.87 -0.96
C ILE A 70 12.06 -2.39 -2.38
N SER A 71 12.97 -2.02 -3.26
CA SER A 71 13.02 -2.50 -4.64
C SER A 71 14.10 -3.57 -4.78
N PHE A 72 13.74 -4.68 -5.39
CA PHE A 72 14.65 -5.78 -5.70
C PHE A 72 15.02 -5.70 -7.17
N SER A 73 16.31 -5.84 -7.51
CA SER A 73 16.78 -5.98 -8.88
C SER A 73 17.87 -7.04 -8.94
N GLY A 74 17.76 -7.97 -9.89
CA GLY A 74 18.77 -8.98 -10.17
C GLY A 74 19.55 -8.62 -11.44
N PHE A 75 20.86 -8.88 -11.44
CA PHE A 75 21.67 -8.80 -12.65
C PHE A 75 21.24 -9.90 -13.64
N SER A 76 21.05 -9.55 -14.90
CA SER A 76 20.69 -10.47 -15.98
C SER A 76 21.90 -10.61 -16.92
N ALA A 77 22.05 -11.77 -17.57
CA ALA A 77 23.22 -12.11 -18.39
C ALA A 77 23.40 -11.27 -19.68
N ASP A 78 22.56 -10.26 -19.90
CA ASP A 78 22.66 -9.32 -21.03
C ASP A 78 23.61 -8.14 -20.74
N ASP A 79 24.24 -8.10 -19.55
CA ASP A 79 25.27 -7.12 -19.16
C ASP A 79 26.71 -7.54 -19.53
N GLU A 80 26.90 -8.58 -20.35
CA GLU A 80 28.22 -8.91 -20.91
C GLU A 80 28.57 -7.90 -22.02
N PRO A 81 29.64 -7.09 -21.86
CA PRO A 81 30.08 -6.19 -22.92
C PRO A 81 30.54 -7.05 -24.11
N SER A 82 29.89 -6.85 -25.25
CA SER A 82 30.32 -7.42 -26.53
C SER A 82 31.72 -6.88 -26.87
N ASP A 83 32.75 -7.71 -26.70
CA ASP A 83 34.10 -7.52 -27.25
C ASP A 83 34.09 -7.80 -28.77
#